data_AF-A0A943P190-F1
#
_entry.id   AF-A0A943P190-F1
#
_cell.length_a   1.000
_cell.length_b   1.000
_cell.length_c   1.000
_cell.angle_alpha   90.00
_cell.angle_beta   90.00
_cell.angle_gamma   90.00
#
_symmetry.space_group_name_H-M   'P 1'
#
loop_
_entity.id
_entity.type
_entity.pdbx_description
1 polymer ?
#
loop_
_entity_poly.entity_id
_entity_poly.type
_entity_poly.pdbx_seq_one_letter_code
_entity_poly.pdbx_strand_id
1 'polypeptide(L)'
;MCYKDDLWVVQKIFNLSDQALIRMVNHLFRTEYGDGEDVRKEWNEHGVICIWLTIGCANRYEFQIRRMDGLLQIYAEDRGCVFHYVDAAEHSVVQIREPQIIYFGGNAKEEFFTTLEFPGNERITLPIHTITLADYSVRQLEESGLILFLPFLFYCFAAQSEESEAKQESLKYFVIHDIVGILHASMKKGDLTAFDTQSLKQLCRRMVWKLLIREKWMQNLELQELILDALEADLEFLERVCRIEFQKAQNK
;
A
#
# COMPACT_ATOMS: atom_id res chain seq x y z
N MET A 1 -14.31 4.81 10.16
CA MET A 1 -14.42 3.33 10.17
C MET A 1 -14.08 2.83 8.77
N CYS A 2 -13.09 1.95 8.63
CA CYS A 2 -12.87 1.25 7.34
C CYS A 2 -14.03 0.26 7.16
N TYR A 3 -14.77 0.34 6.05
CA TYR A 3 -15.86 -0.60 5.80
C TYR A 3 -15.26 -1.99 5.58
N LYS A 4 -15.92 -3.05 6.07
CA LYS A 4 -15.56 -4.46 5.75
C LYS A 4 -15.34 -4.67 4.25
N ASP A 5 -15.99 -3.86 3.42
CA ASP A 5 -15.92 -3.88 1.98
C ASP A 5 -14.54 -3.55 1.38
N ASP A 6 -13.61 -2.99 2.16
CA ASP A 6 -12.24 -2.70 1.74
C ASP A 6 -11.23 -3.79 2.16
N LEU A 7 -11.63 -4.72 3.04
CA LEU A 7 -10.76 -5.78 3.56
C LEU A 7 -10.14 -6.63 2.46
N TRP A 8 -10.91 -6.98 1.42
CA TRP A 8 -10.40 -7.80 0.33
C TRP A 8 -9.29 -7.09 -0.48
N VAL A 9 -9.34 -5.75 -0.61
CA VAL A 9 -8.31 -4.98 -1.32
C VAL A 9 -7.02 -5.03 -0.51
N VAL A 10 -7.13 -4.79 0.79
CA VAL A 10 -6.00 -4.83 1.73
C VAL A 10 -5.39 -6.22 1.76
N GLN A 11 -6.20 -7.26 1.90
CA GLN A 11 -5.75 -8.64 1.85
C GLN A 11 -5.00 -8.95 0.55
N LYS A 12 -5.45 -8.42 -0.59
CA LYS A 12 -4.74 -8.63 -1.84
C LYS A 12 -3.43 -7.85 -1.93
N ILE A 13 -3.37 -6.62 -1.42
CA ILE A 13 -2.14 -5.83 -1.33
C ILE A 13 -1.09 -6.54 -0.49
N PHE A 14 -1.46 -7.00 0.72
CA PHE A 14 -0.52 -7.68 1.61
C PHE A 14 -0.22 -9.13 1.19
N ASN A 15 -0.94 -9.68 0.21
CA ASN A 15 -0.62 -10.96 -0.43
C ASN A 15 0.16 -10.81 -1.74
N LEU A 16 0.60 -9.60 -2.10
CA LEU A 16 1.62 -9.40 -3.13
C LEU A 16 2.95 -10.04 -2.70
N SER A 17 3.93 -10.01 -3.61
CA SER A 17 5.25 -10.58 -3.35
C SER A 17 5.90 -9.98 -2.09
N ASP A 18 6.70 -10.79 -1.42
CA ASP A 18 7.43 -10.35 -0.24
C ASP A 18 8.43 -9.25 -0.60
N GLN A 19 9.01 -9.29 -1.81
CA GLN A 19 9.80 -8.21 -2.37
C GLN A 19 9.04 -6.88 -2.37
N ALA A 20 7.80 -6.83 -2.89
CA ALA A 20 7.03 -5.59 -2.92
C ALA A 20 6.76 -5.03 -1.51
N LEU A 21 6.48 -5.91 -0.54
CA LEU A 21 6.27 -5.51 0.86
C LEU A 21 7.55 -5.04 1.53
N ILE A 22 8.68 -5.72 1.29
CA ILE A 22 10.01 -5.31 1.77
C ILE A 22 10.36 -3.93 1.22
N ARG A 23 10.13 -3.67 -0.06
CA ARG A 23 10.40 -2.38 -0.70
C ARG A 23 9.56 -1.26 -0.09
N MET A 24 8.29 -1.51 0.17
CA MET A 24 7.41 -0.58 0.89
C MET A 24 7.94 -0.29 2.31
N VAL A 25 8.31 -1.31 3.08
CA VAL A 25 8.85 -1.13 4.44
C VAL A 25 10.18 -0.37 4.42
N ASN A 26 11.11 -0.75 3.54
CA ASN A 26 12.39 -0.07 3.35
C ASN A 26 12.20 1.41 3.04
N HIS A 27 11.24 1.76 2.19
CA HIS A 27 10.98 3.15 1.84
C HIS A 27 10.33 3.93 2.99
N LEU A 28 9.35 3.33 3.67
CA LEU A 28 8.63 4.00 4.75
C LEU A 28 9.55 4.28 5.94
N PHE A 29 10.24 3.24 6.41
CA PHE A 29 11.00 3.25 7.66
C PHE A 29 12.52 3.42 7.46
N ARG A 30 12.96 3.65 6.21
CA ARG A 30 14.38 3.84 5.84
C ARG A 30 15.26 2.66 6.26
N THR A 31 14.74 1.45 6.07
CA THR A 31 15.47 0.18 6.31
C THR A 31 16.10 -0.36 5.03
N GLU A 32 16.98 -1.35 5.15
CA GLU A 32 17.76 -1.91 4.05
C GLU A 32 17.63 -3.45 3.94
N TYR A 33 16.43 -4.00 4.15
CA TYR A 33 16.19 -5.44 3.99
C TYR A 33 16.43 -5.88 2.54
N GLY A 34 17.05 -7.05 2.37
CA GLY A 34 17.25 -7.67 1.06
C GLY A 34 15.99 -8.39 0.55
N ASP A 35 15.92 -8.61 -0.77
CA ASP A 35 14.74 -9.22 -1.43
C ASP A 35 14.49 -10.70 -1.04
N GLY A 36 15.43 -11.35 -0.34
CA GLY A 36 15.32 -12.75 0.10
C GLY A 36 14.95 -12.93 1.58
N GLU A 37 14.65 -11.85 2.29
CA GLU A 37 14.26 -11.90 3.71
C GLU A 37 12.87 -12.53 3.88
N ASP A 38 12.70 -13.31 4.96
CA ASP A 38 11.40 -13.92 5.31
C ASP A 38 10.41 -12.85 5.75
N VAL A 39 9.22 -12.84 5.15
CA VAL A 39 8.12 -11.93 5.50
C VAL A 39 6.93 -12.72 6.03
N ARG A 40 6.70 -12.63 7.34
CA ARG A 40 5.52 -13.24 7.98
C ARG A 40 4.42 -12.21 8.14
N LYS A 41 3.18 -12.64 7.91
CA LYS A 41 2.00 -11.79 7.82
C LYS A 41 0.95 -12.28 8.82
N GLU A 42 0.63 -11.46 9.81
CA GLU A 42 -0.37 -11.76 10.84
C GLU A 42 -1.52 -10.76 10.75
N TRP A 43 -2.75 -11.25 10.73
CA TRP A 43 -3.95 -10.42 10.58
C TRP A 43 -4.64 -10.25 11.92
N ASN A 44 -5.10 -9.03 12.19
CA ASN A 44 -6.03 -8.75 13.28
C ASN A 44 -7.23 -7.97 12.73
N GLU A 45 -8.40 -8.59 12.77
CA GLU A 45 -9.64 -8.05 12.18
C GLU A 45 -10.61 -7.46 13.22
N HIS A 46 -10.17 -7.26 14.47
CA HIS A 46 -11.01 -6.70 15.54
C HIS A 46 -11.15 -5.17 15.39
N GLY A 47 -12.15 -4.73 14.62
CA GLY A 47 -12.63 -3.34 14.55
C GLY A 47 -11.93 -2.43 13.54
N VAL A 48 -10.61 -2.57 13.37
CA VAL A 48 -9.81 -1.90 12.33
C VAL A 48 -9.02 -2.96 11.57
N ILE A 49 -8.89 -2.81 10.24
CA ILE A 49 -8.07 -3.73 9.44
C ILE A 49 -6.61 -3.48 9.84
N CYS A 50 -6.01 -4.46 10.51
CA CYS A 50 -4.66 -4.40 11.01
C CYS A 50 -3.86 -5.60 10.48
N ILE A 51 -2.64 -5.32 10.00
CA ILE A 51 -1.68 -6.32 9.55
C ILE A 51 -0.38 -6.09 10.30
N TRP A 52 0.19 -7.17 10.84
CA TRP A 52 1.56 -7.18 11.32
C TRP A 52 2.45 -7.89 10.31
N LEU A 53 3.51 -7.22 9.92
CA LEU A 53 4.60 -7.80 9.14
C LEU A 53 5.77 -8.07 10.07
N THR A 54 6.35 -9.27 9.98
CA THR A 54 7.65 -9.57 10.58
C THR A 54 8.65 -9.80 9.46
N ILE A 55 9.71 -8.99 9.40
CA ILE A 55 10.75 -9.06 8.37
C ILE A 55 12.09 -9.42 9.01
N GLY A 56 12.87 -10.28 8.35
CA GLY A 56 14.19 -10.70 8.83
C GLY A 56 14.12 -11.43 10.17
N CYS A 57 13.07 -12.25 10.33
CA CYS A 57 12.78 -13.08 11.51
C CYS A 57 12.48 -12.36 12.83
N ALA A 58 12.61 -11.02 12.92
CA ALA A 58 12.52 -10.35 14.22
C ALA A 58 11.92 -8.94 14.21
N ASN A 59 12.02 -8.16 13.14
CA ASN A 59 11.53 -6.78 13.15
C ASN A 59 10.05 -6.73 12.78
N ARG A 60 9.25 -6.07 13.61
CA ARG A 60 7.79 -6.02 13.46
C ARG A 60 7.34 -4.65 12.99
N TYR A 61 6.40 -4.67 12.05
CA TYR A 61 5.74 -3.48 11.54
C TYR A 61 4.24 -3.68 11.62
N GLU A 62 3.51 -2.65 12.06
CA GLU A 62 2.07 -2.67 12.10
C GLU A 62 1.48 -1.70 11.09
N PHE A 63 0.58 -2.19 10.26
CA PHE A 63 -0.20 -1.39 9.32
C PHE A 63 -1.66 -1.41 9.71
N GLN A 64 -2.25 -0.25 9.90
CA GLN A 64 -3.68 -0.10 10.14
C GLN A 64 -4.29 0.80 9.08
N ILE A 65 -5.38 0.34 8.48
CA ILE A 65 -6.06 1.07 7.43
C ILE A 65 -7.40 1.56 7.96
N ARG A 66 -7.58 2.87 7.91
CA ARG A 66 -8.70 3.56 8.53
C ARG A 66 -9.33 4.52 7.52
N ARG A 67 -10.61 4.78 7.69
CA ARG A 67 -11.27 5.94 7.08
C ARG A 67 -11.67 6.93 8.14
N MET A 68 -11.27 8.18 7.96
CA MET A 68 -11.63 9.32 8.80
C MET A 68 -12.17 10.41 7.88
N ASP A 69 -13.40 10.88 8.13
CA ASP A 69 -14.10 11.90 7.34
C ASP A 69 -14.09 11.66 5.81
N GLY A 70 -14.27 10.40 5.41
CA GLY A 70 -14.33 9.98 4.01
C GLY A 70 -12.96 9.73 3.36
N LEU A 71 -11.88 10.23 3.96
CA LEU A 71 -10.51 10.04 3.49
C LEU A 71 -9.94 8.70 3.96
N LEU A 72 -9.04 8.14 3.16
CA LEU A 72 -8.28 6.96 3.54
C LEU A 72 -7.02 7.38 4.29
N GLN A 73 -6.79 6.73 5.42
CA GLN A 73 -5.58 6.87 6.21
C GLN A 73 -4.90 5.53 6.40
N ILE A 74 -3.59 5.52 6.19
CA ILE A 74 -2.71 4.39 6.43
C ILE A 74 -1.82 4.78 7.61
N TYR A 75 -1.99 4.07 8.71
CA TYR A 75 -1.13 4.15 9.88
C TYR A 75 -0.10 3.04 9.77
N ALA A 76 1.19 3.37 9.81
CA ALA A 76 2.29 2.42 9.76
C ALA A 76 3.22 2.67 10.95
N GLU A 77 3.34 1.71 11.85
CA GLU A 77 4.18 1.81 13.06
C GLU A 77 5.31 0.79 12.98
N ASP A 78 6.54 1.25 13.18
CA ASP A 78 7.65 0.38 13.53
C ASP A 78 7.43 -0.09 14.97
N ARG A 79 7.21 -1.39 15.13
CA ARG A 79 7.02 -2.04 16.42
C ARG A 79 8.34 -2.59 16.95
N GLY A 80 9.47 -2.34 16.30
CA GLY A 80 10.79 -2.77 16.73
C GLY A 80 11.02 -4.27 16.64
N CYS A 81 12.18 -4.68 17.17
CA CYS A 81 12.59 -6.08 17.18
C CYS A 81 11.87 -6.87 18.28
N VAL A 82 11.43 -8.10 17.99
CA VAL A 82 10.81 -9.02 18.96
C VAL A 82 11.67 -9.17 20.21
N PHE A 83 13.00 -9.20 20.06
CA PHE A 83 13.94 -9.35 21.18
C PHE A 83 13.84 -8.19 22.19
N HIS A 84 13.53 -6.97 21.75
CA HIS A 84 13.28 -5.84 22.65
C HIS A 84 12.12 -6.14 23.62
N TYR A 85 11.14 -6.94 23.21
CA TYR A 85 9.98 -7.28 24.04
C TYR A 85 10.18 -8.56 24.87
N VAL A 86 11.11 -9.43 24.46
CA VAL A 86 11.52 -10.58 25.29
C VAL A 86 12.23 -10.05 26.55
N ASP A 87 13.13 -9.09 26.39
CA ASP A 87 13.79 -8.43 27.53
C ASP A 87 12.81 -7.59 28.37
N ALA A 88 11.79 -7.00 27.72
CA ALA A 88 10.72 -6.26 28.39
C ALA A 88 9.74 -7.13 29.20
N ALA A 89 9.65 -8.43 28.91
CA ALA A 89 8.86 -9.36 29.72
C ALA A 89 9.54 -9.62 31.08
N GLU A 90 10.86 -9.44 31.15
CA GLU A 90 11.67 -9.55 32.37
C GLU A 90 11.87 -8.20 33.08
N HIS A 91 11.73 -7.09 32.36
CA HIS A 91 11.99 -5.73 32.85
C HIS A 91 10.89 -4.74 32.46
N SER A 92 10.36 -3.94 33.39
CA SER A 92 9.33 -2.94 33.06
C SER A 92 9.84 -1.89 32.06
N VAL A 93 9.31 -1.92 30.84
CA VAL A 93 9.56 -0.92 29.79
C VAL A 93 8.51 0.17 29.83
N VAL A 94 8.95 1.43 29.80
CA VAL A 94 8.06 2.58 29.66
C VAL A 94 7.93 2.91 28.18
N GLN A 95 6.69 2.86 27.66
CA GLN A 95 6.40 3.26 26.30
C GLN A 95 5.87 4.70 26.29
N ILE A 96 6.67 5.61 25.72
CA ILE A 96 6.31 7.02 25.56
C ILE A 96 5.94 7.25 24.10
N ARG A 97 4.69 7.64 23.84
CA ARG A 97 4.22 7.97 22.48
C ARG A 97 4.10 9.47 22.33
N GLU A 98 4.66 10.02 21.25
CA GLU A 98 4.43 11.41 20.90
C GLU A 98 2.94 11.68 20.63
N PRO A 99 2.44 12.88 20.97
CA PRO A 99 1.07 13.25 20.65
C PRO A 99 0.87 13.24 19.13
N GLN A 100 -0.05 12.40 18.66
CA GLN A 100 -0.39 12.32 17.24
C GLN A 100 -1.33 13.48 16.88
N ILE A 101 -0.90 14.32 15.95
CA ILE A 101 -1.74 15.38 15.37
C ILE A 101 -2.27 14.87 14.04
N ILE A 102 -3.56 14.62 13.96
CA ILE A 102 -4.21 14.24 12.70
C ILE A 102 -4.51 15.53 11.93
N TYR A 103 -3.84 15.75 10.80
CA TYR A 103 -4.13 16.86 9.93
C TYR A 103 -5.30 16.53 9.01
N PHE A 104 -6.20 17.50 8.86
CA PHE A 104 -7.31 17.44 7.92
C PHE A 104 -6.99 18.33 6.72
N GLY A 105 -6.79 17.71 5.57
CA GLY A 105 -6.57 18.39 4.28
C GLY A 105 -5.43 17.77 3.47
N GLY A 106 -5.59 17.73 2.14
CA GLY A 106 -4.56 17.29 1.18
C GLY A 106 -3.98 15.88 1.41
N ASN A 107 -3.12 15.45 0.50
CA ASN A 107 -2.23 14.33 0.80
C ASN A 107 -1.21 14.78 1.84
N ALA A 108 -1.03 13.99 2.90
CA ALA A 108 -0.06 14.27 3.94
C ALA A 108 0.63 12.98 4.40
N LYS A 109 1.92 13.09 4.71
CA LYS A 109 2.69 12.06 5.42
C LYS A 109 3.23 12.72 6.69
N GLU A 110 2.66 12.36 7.82
CA GLU A 110 3.17 12.76 9.13
C GLU A 110 4.09 11.67 9.70
N GLU A 111 5.15 12.11 10.36
CA GLU A 111 6.09 11.25 11.09
C GLU A 111 6.02 11.60 12.57
N PHE A 112 5.80 10.58 13.40
CA PHE A 112 5.78 10.64 14.85
C PHE A 112 6.71 9.56 15.40
N PHE A 113 6.99 9.58 16.69
CA PHE A 113 7.83 8.57 17.31
C PHE A 113 7.20 7.93 18.56
N THR A 114 7.49 6.65 18.71
CA THR A 114 7.37 5.93 19.98
C THR A 114 8.76 5.74 20.55
N THR A 115 8.99 6.13 21.80
CA THR A 115 10.22 5.82 22.53
C THR A 115 9.96 4.70 23.52
N LEU A 116 10.75 3.63 23.42
CA LEU A 116 10.84 2.57 24.42
C LEU A 116 11.99 2.90 25.36
N GLU A 117 11.71 3.06 26.66
CA GLU A 117 12.74 3.27 27.68
C GLU A 117 12.92 2.01 28.53
N PHE A 118 14.14 1.46 28.50
CA PHE A 118 14.53 0.28 29.26
C PHE A 118 15.28 0.66 30.55
N PRO A 119 15.26 -0.21 31.59
CA PRO A 119 16.08 0.00 32.78
C PRO A 119 17.57 0.07 32.41
N GLY A 120 18.25 1.15 32.83
CA GLY A 120 19.64 1.41 32.46
C GLY A 120 19.87 2.56 31.48
N ASN A 121 18.82 3.34 31.17
CA ASN A 121 18.82 4.50 30.26
C ASN A 121 19.01 4.15 28.77
N GLU A 122 18.82 2.89 28.38
CA GLU A 122 18.73 2.54 26.96
C GLU A 122 17.37 3.00 26.43
N ARG A 123 17.41 3.75 25.31
CA ARG A 123 16.24 4.31 24.66
C ARG A 123 16.23 3.91 23.20
N ILE A 124 15.11 3.36 22.76
CA ILE A 124 14.88 2.98 21.37
C ILE A 124 13.74 3.84 20.83
N THR A 125 14.01 4.60 19.78
CA THR A 125 13.02 5.45 19.12
C THR A 125 12.55 4.75 17.85
N LEU A 126 11.25 4.50 17.77
CA LEU A 126 10.59 3.78 16.69
C LEU A 126 9.65 4.73 15.93
N PRO A 127 9.81 4.88 14.61
CA PRO A 127 8.98 5.76 13.80
C PRO A 127 7.55 5.24 13.63
N ILE A 128 6.62 6.19 13.56
CA ILE A 128 5.23 6.01 13.19
C ILE A 128 4.94 6.95 12.03
N HIS A 129 4.37 6.43 10.95
CA HIS A 129 3.87 7.21 9.84
C HIS A 129 2.34 7.19 9.82
N THR A 130 1.74 8.37 9.74
CA THR A 130 0.34 8.51 9.33
C THR A 130 0.36 9.08 7.92
N ILE A 131 -0.30 8.40 7.00
CA ILE A 131 -0.41 8.85 5.61
C ILE A 131 -1.89 9.04 5.31
N THR A 132 -2.26 10.26 4.94
CA THR A 132 -3.60 10.63 4.47
C THR A 132 -3.60 10.71 2.95
N LEU A 133 -4.54 10.01 2.31
CA LEU A 133 -4.76 10.04 0.87
C LEU A 133 -6.04 10.85 0.59
N ALA A 134 -5.86 12.10 0.13
CA ALA A 134 -6.94 13.04 -0.19
C ALA A 134 -6.96 13.51 -1.65
N ASP A 135 -5.94 13.21 -2.44
CA ASP A 135 -5.92 13.42 -3.88
C ASP A 135 -5.57 12.14 -4.66
N TYR A 136 -5.67 12.19 -5.98
CA TYR A 136 -5.41 11.07 -6.90
C TYR A 136 -4.01 11.11 -7.53
N SER A 137 -3.03 11.77 -6.90
CA SER A 137 -1.66 11.88 -7.42
C SER A 137 -0.90 10.56 -7.28
N VAL A 138 -0.86 9.80 -8.37
CA VAL A 138 -0.10 8.56 -8.49
C VAL A 138 1.38 8.74 -8.16
N ARG A 139 1.95 9.86 -8.61
CA ARG A 139 3.38 10.15 -8.44
C ARG A 139 3.75 10.38 -6.99
N GLN A 140 2.96 11.15 -6.25
CA GLN A 140 3.21 11.37 -4.82
C GLN A 140 3.08 10.08 -4.01
N LEU A 141 2.14 9.22 -4.40
CA LEU A 141 1.97 7.91 -3.78
C LEU A 141 3.21 7.02 -3.98
N GLU A 142 3.79 7.03 -5.19
CA GLU A 142 5.03 6.33 -5.49
C GLU A 142 6.24 6.93 -4.75
N GLU A 143 6.40 8.26 -4.78
CA GLU A 143 7.46 8.98 -4.06
C GLU A 143 7.39 8.74 -2.53
N SER A 144 6.21 8.43 -2.01
CA SER A 144 5.99 8.07 -0.60
C SER A 144 6.22 6.58 -0.28
N GLY A 145 6.54 5.75 -1.28
CA GLY A 145 6.76 4.31 -1.13
C GLY A 145 5.47 3.50 -0.97
N LEU A 146 4.33 4.08 -1.32
CA LEU A 146 3.00 3.54 -1.06
C LEU A 146 2.30 3.08 -2.34
N ILE A 147 3.07 2.76 -3.38
CA ILE A 147 2.54 2.37 -4.68
C ILE A 147 1.57 1.18 -4.60
N LEU A 148 1.70 0.32 -3.59
CA LEU A 148 0.78 -0.81 -3.38
C LEU A 148 -0.65 -0.36 -3.07
N PHE A 149 -0.84 0.86 -2.56
CA PHE A 149 -2.14 1.44 -2.22
C PHE A 149 -2.81 2.19 -3.38
N LEU A 150 -2.25 2.11 -4.59
CA LEU A 150 -2.80 2.72 -5.81
C LEU A 150 -4.30 2.46 -6.02
N PRO A 151 -4.86 1.26 -5.74
CA PRO A 151 -6.29 1.01 -5.93
C PRO A 151 -7.21 1.90 -5.08
N PHE A 152 -6.71 2.51 -4.01
CA PHE A 152 -7.51 3.38 -3.17
C PHE A 152 -7.70 4.79 -3.73
N LEU A 153 -6.88 5.22 -4.70
CA LEU A 153 -7.01 6.54 -5.32
C LEU A 153 -8.36 6.71 -6.06
N PHE A 154 -9.02 5.63 -6.46
CA PHE A 154 -10.37 5.68 -7.05
C PHE A 154 -11.44 6.23 -6.10
N TYR A 155 -11.22 6.18 -4.78
CA TYR A 155 -12.12 6.84 -3.83
C TYR A 155 -12.12 8.36 -3.99
N CYS A 156 -11.00 8.96 -4.44
CA CYS A 156 -10.95 10.39 -4.70
C CYS A 156 -11.86 10.77 -5.88
N PHE A 157 -11.96 9.92 -6.90
CA PHE A 157 -12.91 10.11 -8.01
C PHE A 157 -14.36 9.91 -7.58
N ALA A 158 -14.62 8.92 -6.71
CA ALA A 158 -15.97 8.69 -6.18
C ALA A 158 -16.44 9.83 -5.26
N ALA A 159 -15.54 10.47 -4.52
CA ALA A 159 -15.88 11.55 -3.59
C ALA A 159 -16.14 12.91 -4.26
N GLN A 160 -15.68 13.11 -5.50
CA GLN A 160 -15.90 14.37 -6.23
C GLN A 160 -17.38 14.54 -6.61
N SER A 161 -17.99 15.62 -6.14
CA SER A 161 -19.41 15.96 -6.39
C SER A 161 -19.70 16.45 -7.80
N GLU A 162 -18.70 16.96 -8.53
CA GLU A 162 -18.90 17.49 -9.88
C GLU A 162 -18.95 16.36 -10.91
N GLU A 163 -20.13 16.15 -11.49
CA GLU A 163 -20.32 15.25 -12.64
C GLU A 163 -20.07 16.04 -13.93
N SER A 164 -18.95 15.77 -14.61
CA SER A 164 -18.57 16.49 -15.84
C SER A 164 -17.81 15.60 -16.83
N GLU A 165 -17.82 15.97 -18.11
CA GLU A 165 -16.94 15.37 -19.13
C GLU A 165 -15.46 15.52 -18.76
N ALA A 166 -15.09 16.61 -18.08
CA ALA A 166 -13.72 16.80 -17.59
C ALA A 166 -13.33 15.74 -16.56
N LYS A 167 -14.25 15.28 -15.71
CA LYS A 167 -14.03 14.18 -14.76
C LYS A 167 -13.81 12.85 -15.48
N GLN A 168 -14.57 12.57 -16.54
CA GLN A 168 -14.37 11.39 -17.38
C GLN A 168 -12.99 11.39 -18.04
N GLU A 169 -12.59 12.50 -18.65
CA GLU A 169 -11.28 12.60 -19.30
C GLU A 169 -10.13 12.53 -18.28
N SER A 170 -10.32 13.09 -17.08
CA SER A 170 -9.36 12.98 -15.98
C SER A 170 -9.19 11.53 -15.53
N LEU A 171 -10.28 10.78 -15.37
CA LEU A 171 -10.22 9.35 -15.02
C LEU A 171 -9.53 8.55 -16.13
N LYS A 172 -9.87 8.82 -17.39
CA LYS A 172 -9.27 8.17 -18.55
C LYS A 172 -7.76 8.41 -18.59
N TYR A 173 -7.33 9.66 -18.43
CA TYR A 173 -5.90 10.00 -18.38
C TYR A 173 -5.20 9.31 -17.21
N PHE A 174 -5.80 9.39 -16.01
CA PHE A 174 -5.30 8.74 -14.80
C PHE A 174 -5.09 7.24 -14.97
N VAL A 175 -6.05 6.53 -15.58
CA VAL A 175 -5.94 5.08 -15.79
C VAL A 175 -4.95 4.74 -16.89
N ILE A 176 -5.08 5.36 -18.08
CA ILE A 176 -4.32 4.97 -19.27
C ILE A 176 -2.85 5.40 -19.17
N HIS A 177 -2.59 6.56 -18.57
CA HIS A 177 -1.25 7.14 -18.50
C HIS A 177 -0.64 6.98 -17.12
N ASP A 178 -1.28 7.49 -16.06
CA ASP A 178 -0.64 7.57 -14.75
C ASP A 178 -0.46 6.20 -14.10
N ILE A 179 -1.54 5.41 -13.98
CA ILE A 179 -1.49 4.06 -13.39
C ILE A 179 -0.59 3.14 -14.20
N VAL A 180 -0.82 3.02 -15.51
CA VAL A 180 -0.04 2.10 -16.34
C VAL A 180 1.42 2.53 -16.39
N GLY A 181 1.68 3.84 -16.51
CA GLY A 181 3.02 4.41 -16.55
C GLY A 181 3.80 4.17 -15.25
N ILE A 182 3.19 4.41 -14.09
CA ILE A 182 3.89 4.24 -12.81
C ILE A 182 4.18 2.77 -12.53
N LEU A 183 3.23 1.87 -12.81
CA LEU A 183 3.40 0.45 -12.51
C LEU A 183 4.53 -0.13 -13.37
N HIS A 184 4.63 0.28 -14.63
CA HIS A 184 5.75 -0.06 -15.50
C HIS A 184 7.08 0.53 -15.01
N ALA A 185 7.08 1.77 -14.53
CA ALA A 185 8.27 2.41 -13.98
C ALA A 185 8.76 1.70 -12.70
N SER A 186 7.87 1.42 -11.74
CA SER A 186 8.18 0.71 -10.51
C SER A 186 8.65 -0.73 -10.78
N MET A 187 8.06 -1.40 -11.78
CA MET A 187 8.56 -2.72 -12.22
C MET A 187 9.99 -2.63 -12.77
N LYS A 188 10.30 -1.61 -13.58
CA LYS A 188 11.66 -1.41 -14.12
C LYS A 188 12.69 -1.06 -13.04
N LYS A 189 12.28 -0.35 -11.99
CA LYS A 189 13.13 -0.04 -10.82
C LYS A 189 13.42 -1.28 -9.97
N GLY A 190 12.57 -2.31 -10.08
CA GLY A 190 12.64 -3.51 -9.24
C GLY A 190 11.83 -3.38 -7.94
N ASP A 191 11.00 -2.35 -7.80
CA ASP A 191 10.12 -2.18 -6.64
C ASP A 191 8.94 -3.15 -6.69
N LEU A 192 8.54 -3.56 -7.90
CA LEU A 192 7.46 -4.50 -8.17
C LEU A 192 7.96 -5.62 -9.08
N THR A 193 7.49 -6.85 -8.85
CA THR A 193 7.64 -7.92 -9.83
C THR A 193 6.65 -7.74 -10.98
N ALA A 194 6.85 -8.49 -12.08
CA ALA A 194 5.88 -8.57 -13.16
C ALA A 194 4.50 -9.02 -12.65
N PHE A 195 4.47 -9.98 -11.72
CA PHE A 195 3.24 -10.48 -11.12
C PHE A 195 2.55 -9.44 -10.25
N ASP A 196 3.31 -8.68 -9.45
CA ASP A 196 2.75 -7.60 -8.60
C ASP A 196 2.13 -6.51 -9.45
N THR A 197 2.81 -6.14 -10.54
CA THR A 197 2.36 -5.14 -11.52
C THR A 197 1.00 -5.53 -12.09
N GLN A 198 0.85 -6.76 -12.58
CA GLN A 198 -0.42 -7.24 -13.13
C GLN A 198 -1.49 -7.40 -12.05
N SER A 199 -1.11 -7.83 -10.85
CA SER A 199 -2.02 -7.94 -9.70
C SER A 199 -2.58 -6.58 -9.29
N LEU A 200 -1.74 -5.55 -9.22
CA LEU A 200 -2.15 -4.17 -8.94
C LEU A 200 -3.05 -3.59 -10.03
N LYS A 201 -2.77 -3.85 -11.31
CA LYS A 201 -3.67 -3.49 -12.43
C LYS A 201 -5.06 -4.11 -12.23
N GLN A 202 -5.11 -5.40 -11.89
CA GLN A 202 -6.37 -6.11 -11.65
C GLN A 202 -7.11 -5.61 -10.41
N LEU A 203 -6.41 -5.22 -9.35
CA LEU A 203 -7.01 -4.57 -8.19
C LEU A 203 -7.62 -3.22 -8.58
N CYS A 204 -6.91 -2.41 -9.36
CA CYS A 204 -7.43 -1.16 -9.90
C CYS A 204 -8.68 -1.40 -10.76
N ARG A 205 -8.67 -2.40 -11.64
CA ARG A 205 -9.83 -2.76 -12.48
C ARG A 205 -11.06 -3.07 -11.63
N ARG A 206 -10.88 -3.85 -10.57
CA ARG A 206 -11.96 -4.20 -9.63
C ARG A 206 -12.46 -2.98 -8.85
N MET A 207 -11.58 -2.06 -8.48
CA MET A 207 -11.96 -0.83 -7.80
C MET A 207 -12.78 0.09 -8.69
N VAL A 208 -12.39 0.27 -9.96
CA VAL A 208 -13.21 0.97 -10.97
C VAL A 208 -14.60 0.33 -11.07
N TRP A 209 -14.64 -1.00 -11.21
CA TRP A 209 -15.91 -1.72 -11.34
C TRP A 209 -16.82 -1.55 -10.13
N LYS A 210 -16.26 -1.68 -8.93
CA LYS A 210 -16.99 -1.58 -7.67
C LYS A 210 -17.51 -0.16 -7.41
N LEU A 211 -16.69 0.85 -7.67
CA LEU A 211 -16.95 2.22 -7.24
C LEU A 211 -17.58 3.12 -8.31
N LEU A 212 -17.19 2.95 -9.57
CA LEU A 212 -17.43 3.99 -10.59
C LEU A 212 -18.45 3.57 -11.65
N ILE A 213 -18.57 2.28 -11.98
CA ILE A 213 -19.44 1.84 -13.10
C ILE A 213 -20.93 2.15 -12.89
N ARG A 214 -21.36 2.26 -11.64
CA ARG A 214 -22.75 2.60 -11.30
C ARG A 214 -23.02 4.09 -11.28
N GLU A 215 -21.99 4.91 -11.40
CA GLU A 215 -22.13 6.36 -11.40
C GLU A 215 -22.78 6.84 -12.70
N LYS A 216 -23.64 7.87 -12.60
CA LYS A 216 -24.37 8.39 -13.77
C LYS A 216 -23.44 8.95 -14.83
N TRP A 217 -22.39 9.65 -14.39
CA TRP A 217 -21.36 10.19 -15.27
C TRP A 217 -20.46 9.11 -15.88
N MET A 218 -20.56 7.84 -15.49
CA MET A 218 -19.79 6.74 -16.07
C MET A 218 -20.60 5.87 -17.05
N GLN A 219 -21.84 6.23 -17.41
CA GLN A 219 -22.70 5.40 -18.26
C GLN A 219 -22.31 5.35 -19.75
N ASN A 220 -21.13 5.85 -20.13
CA ASN A 220 -20.58 5.68 -21.47
C ASN A 220 -19.88 4.32 -21.58
N LEU A 221 -20.44 3.40 -22.39
CA LEU A 221 -19.91 2.04 -22.55
C LEU A 221 -18.50 2.03 -23.17
N GLU A 222 -18.23 2.87 -24.17
CA GLU A 222 -16.91 2.95 -24.82
C GLU A 222 -15.83 3.37 -23.82
N LEU A 223 -16.15 4.33 -22.95
CA LEU A 223 -15.25 4.76 -21.88
C LEU A 223 -15.01 3.65 -20.85
N GLN A 224 -16.07 2.93 -20.45
CA GLN A 224 -15.96 1.82 -19.52
C GLN A 224 -15.07 0.70 -20.08
N GLU A 225 -15.30 0.29 -21.32
CA GLU A 225 -14.49 -0.72 -22.01
C GLU A 225 -13.03 -0.28 -22.09
N LEU A 226 -12.76 0.94 -22.57
CA LEU A 226 -11.41 1.48 -22.67
C LEU A 226 -10.65 1.47 -21.33
N ILE A 227 -11.29 1.92 -20.25
CA ILE A 227 -10.69 1.97 -18.91
C ILE A 227 -10.42 0.57 -18.37
N LEU A 228 -11.38 -0.34 -18.52
CA LEU A 228 -11.24 -1.70 -18.02
C LEU A 228 -10.16 -2.45 -18.78
N ASP A 229 -10.10 -2.32 -20.11
CA ASP A 229 -9.12 -2.97 -20.98
C ASP A 229 -7.70 -2.46 -20.71
N ALA A 230 -7.53 -1.17 -20.46
CA ALA A 230 -6.24 -0.63 -20.03
C ALA A 230 -5.70 -1.29 -18.74
N LEU A 231 -6.61 -1.70 -17.85
CA LEU A 231 -6.31 -2.38 -16.59
C LEU A 231 -6.35 -3.91 -16.69
N GLU A 232 -6.57 -4.48 -17.88
CA GLU A 232 -6.52 -5.92 -18.09
C GLU A 232 -5.12 -6.48 -17.83
N ALA A 233 -5.05 -7.70 -17.31
CA ALA A 233 -3.79 -8.37 -17.02
C ALA A 233 -3.17 -8.85 -18.34
N ASP A 234 -1.90 -8.52 -18.56
CA ASP A 234 -1.16 -9.01 -19.71
C ASP A 234 -0.63 -10.43 -19.42
N LEU A 235 -1.46 -11.43 -19.73
CA LEU A 235 -1.14 -12.85 -19.49
C LEU A 235 0.00 -13.34 -20.40
N GLU A 236 0.05 -12.91 -21.65
CA GLU A 236 1.13 -13.27 -22.58
C GLU A 236 2.50 -12.77 -22.09
N PHE A 237 2.53 -11.55 -21.53
CA PHE A 237 3.71 -11.02 -20.88
C PHE A 237 4.13 -11.87 -19.68
N LEU A 238 3.19 -12.24 -18.80
CA LEU A 238 3.50 -13.10 -17.64
C LEU A 238 4.04 -14.47 -18.06
N GLU A 239 3.43 -15.12 -19.06
CA GLU A 239 3.91 -16.40 -19.59
C GLU A 239 5.34 -16.29 -20.11
N ARG A 240 5.66 -15.19 -20.81
CA ARG A 240 7.00 -14.93 -21.31
C ARG A 240 8.02 -14.77 -20.18
N VAL A 241 7.67 -14.03 -19.12
CA VAL A 241 8.51 -13.86 -17.94
C VAL A 241 8.75 -15.20 -17.24
N CYS A 242 7.70 -15.96 -16.96
CA CYS A 242 7.79 -17.28 -16.35
C CYS A 242 8.70 -18.23 -17.15
N ARG A 243 8.57 -18.23 -18.48
CA ARG A 243 9.42 -19.06 -19.36
C ARG A 243 10.90 -18.68 -19.24
N ILE A 244 11.22 -17.40 -19.18
CA ILE A 244 12.60 -16.91 -19.04
C ILE A 244 13.17 -17.32 -17.67
N GLU A 245 12.40 -17.19 -16.59
CA GLU A 245 12.84 -17.59 -15.26
C GLU A 245 13.07 -19.10 -15.16
N PHE A 246 12.19 -19.90 -15.76
CA PHE A 246 12.35 -21.35 -15.79
C PHE A 246 13.62 -21.78 -16.54
N GLN A 247 13.92 -21.16 -17.68
CA GLN A 247 15.16 -21.39 -18.43
C GLN A 247 16.41 -21.00 -17.63
N LYS A 248 16.35 -19.91 -16.85
CA LYS A 248 17.46 -19.49 -15.98
C LYS A 248 17.69 -20.47 -14.83
N ALA A 249 16.62 -21.06 -14.28
CA ALA A 249 16.72 -22.04 -13.20
C ALA A 249 17.30 -23.39 -13.68
N GLN A 250 17.06 -23.79 -14.94
CA GLN A 250 17.61 -25.02 -15.51
C GLN A 250 19.09 -24.93 -15.93
N ASN A 251 19.61 -23.72 -16.12
CA ASN A 251 20.99 -23.46 -16.54
C ASN A 251 21.93 -23.12 -15.37
N LYS A 252 21.47 -23.25 -14.12
CA LYS A 252 22.27 -23.15 -12.89
C LYS A 252 22.48 -24.53 -12.30
#